data_AF-A0AAW9SYQ7-F1
#
_entry.id   AF-A0AAW9SYQ7-F1
#
_cell.length_a   1.000
_cell.length_b   1.000
_cell.length_c   1.000
_cell.angle_alpha   90.00
_cell.angle_beta   90.00
_cell.angle_gamma   90.00
#
_symmetry.space_group_name_H-M   'P 1'
#
loop_
_entity.id
_entity.type
_entity.pdbx_description
1 polymer ?
#
loop_
_entity_poly.entity_id
_entity_poly.type
_entity_poly.pdbx_seq_one_letter_code
_entity_poly.pdbx_strand_id
1 'polypeptide(L)'
;MVGGTAGAAIYEGLRHLHEFQAGTTMVVIVCDAGEKYLDTIFDTDWLQKNHLYSEVMERQVSRMLRAYGDSRAIASSFEVAG
;
A
#
# COMPACT_ATOMS: atom_id res chain seq x y z
N MET A 1 -11.45 -1.25 -0.68
CA MET A 1 -10.63 -2.47 -0.59
C MET A 1 -10.33 -2.93 -2.01
N VAL A 2 -9.19 -3.58 -2.27
CA VAL A 2 -8.75 -3.98 -3.63
C VAL A 2 -8.41 -5.47 -3.66
N GLY A 3 -8.47 -6.11 -4.83
CA GLY A 3 -8.03 -7.51 -4.95
C GLY A 3 -6.56 -7.73 -4.61
N GLY A 4 -6.19 -8.99 -4.35
CA GLY A 4 -4.84 -9.35 -3.90
C GLY A 4 -3.72 -8.91 -4.86
N THR A 5 -3.93 -9.05 -6.17
CA THR A 5 -2.95 -8.65 -7.19
C THR A 5 -2.73 -7.14 -7.21
N ALA A 6 -3.80 -6.36 -7.04
CA ALA A 6 -3.70 -4.91 -6.93
C ALA A 6 -2.96 -4.50 -5.63
N GLY A 7 -3.23 -5.20 -4.52
CA GLY A 7 -2.49 -5.02 -3.27
C GLY A 7 -0.99 -5.29 -3.43
N ALA A 8 -0.61 -6.36 -4.14
CA ALA A 8 0.79 -6.67 -4.44
C ALA A 8 1.46 -5.58 -5.30
N ALA A 9 0.77 -5.06 -6.32
CA ALA A 9 1.30 -3.99 -7.16
C ALA A 9 1.50 -2.67 -6.37
N ILE A 10 0.57 -2.35 -5.45
CA ILE A 10 0.72 -1.20 -4.55
C ILE A 10 1.92 -1.40 -3.61
N TYR A 11 2.09 -2.59 -3.05
CA TYR A 11 3.22 -2.93 -2.18
C TYR A 11 4.56 -2.73 -2.90
N GLU A 12 4.70 -3.25 -4.12
CA GLU A 12 5.92 -3.05 -4.92
C GLU A 12 6.14 -1.58 -5.25
N GLY A 13 5.08 -0.84 -5.57
CA GLY A 13 5.18 0.59 -5.81
C GLY A 13 5.71 1.36 -4.60
N LEU A 14 5.20 1.09 -3.40
CA LEU A 14 5.69 1.70 -2.16
C LEU A 14 7.14 1.30 -1.85
N ARG A 15 7.51 0.03 -2.10
CA ARG A 15 8.86 -0.48 -1.87
C ARG A 15 9.90 0.23 -2.73
N HIS A 16 9.57 0.53 -3.98
CA HIS A 16 10.47 1.18 -4.95
C HIS A 16 10.33 2.70 -5.01
N LEU A 17 9.35 3.31 -4.35
CA LEU A 17 9.06 4.74 -4.50
C LEU A 17 10.27 5.64 -4.22
N HIS A 18 11.10 5.27 -3.25
CA HIS A 18 12.29 6.01 -2.85
C HIS A 18 13.44 5.98 -3.89
N GLU A 19 13.35 5.11 -4.89
CA GLU A 19 14.35 4.98 -5.96
C GLU A 19 14.15 6.04 -7.06
N PHE A 20 13.01 6.73 -7.07
CA PHE A 20 12.66 7.73 -8.06
C PHE A 20 12.88 9.15 -7.55
N GLN A 21 13.12 10.08 -8.48
CA GLN A 21 13.30 11.50 -8.13
C GLN A 21 12.01 12.11 -7.56
N ALA A 22 12.18 13.05 -6.62
CA ALA A 22 11.06 13.85 -6.11
C ALA A 22 10.27 14.51 -7.25
N GLY A 23 8.94 14.53 -7.12
CA GLY A 23 8.03 15.00 -8.17
C GLY A 23 7.67 13.96 -9.23
N THR A 24 8.31 12.78 -9.23
CA THR A 24 7.88 11.67 -10.08
C THR A 24 6.53 11.12 -9.65
N THR A 25 5.67 10.77 -10.62
CA THR A 25 4.38 10.11 -10.36
C THR A 25 4.46 8.65 -10.77
N MET A 26 4.30 7.74 -9.80
CA MET A 26 4.14 6.32 -10.05
C MET A 26 2.65 5.98 -10.15
N VAL A 27 2.27 5.22 -11.18
CA VAL A 27 0.89 4.79 -11.41
C VAL A 27 0.81 3.28 -11.28
N VAL A 28 -0.17 2.80 -10.49
CA VAL A 28 -0.48 1.38 -10.31
C VAL A 28 -1.91 1.12 -10.76
N ILE A 29 -2.14 0.00 -11.44
CA ILE A 29 -3.46 -0.39 -11.94
C ILE A 29 -4.14 -1.30 -10.91
N VAL A 30 -5.39 -0.97 -10.58
CA VAL A 30 -6.26 -1.81 -9.76
C VAL A 30 -7.19 -2.60 -10.69
N CYS A 31 -6.97 -3.91 -10.79
CA CYS A 31 -7.68 -4.78 -11.73
C CYS A 31 -9.11 -5.11 -11.28
N ASP A 32 -9.35 -5.11 -9.97
CA ASP A 32 -10.64 -5.42 -9.38
C ASP A 32 -10.77 -4.84 -7.96
N ALA A 33 -12.03 -4.66 -7.55
CA ALA A 33 -12.39 -4.27 -6.20
C ALA A 33 -12.37 -5.49 -5.25
N GLY A 34 -12.26 -5.21 -3.95
CA GLY A 34 -12.00 -6.24 -2.94
C GLY A 34 -13.21 -7.04 -2.45
N GLU A 35 -14.45 -6.66 -2.81
CA GLU A 35 -15.67 -7.22 -2.21
C GLU A 35 -15.83 -8.72 -2.48
N LYS A 36 -15.25 -9.23 -3.57
CA LYS A 36 -15.25 -10.66 -3.91
C LYS A 36 -14.42 -11.53 -2.95
N TYR A 37 -13.59 -10.93 -2.12
CA TYR A 37 -12.61 -11.63 -1.29
C TYR A 37 -12.83 -11.46 0.21
N LEU A 38 -14.02 -10.98 0.62
CA LEU A 38 -14.32 -10.69 2.02
C LEU A 38 -14.17 -11.91 2.93
N ASP A 39 -14.45 -13.10 2.43
CA ASP A 39 -14.33 -14.40 3.11
C ASP A 39 -12.97 -15.10 2.89
N THR A 40 -12.02 -14.43 2.23
CA THR A 40 -10.68 -14.97 1.95
C THR A 40 -9.59 -14.02 2.46
N ILE A 41 -8.92 -13.27 1.59
CA ILE A 41 -7.75 -12.46 1.95
C ILE A 41 -8.06 -11.29 2.90
N PHE A 42 -9.34 -10.99 3.13
CA PHE A 42 -9.79 -10.02 4.13
C PHE A 42 -10.27 -10.65 5.44
N ASP A 43 -10.37 -11.98 5.48
CA ASP A 43 -10.70 -12.75 6.67
C ASP A 43 -9.39 -13.21 7.36
N THR A 44 -9.20 -12.79 8.61
CA THR A 44 -8.00 -13.13 9.38
C THR A 44 -7.92 -14.62 9.70
N ASP A 45 -9.04 -15.29 9.97
CA ASP A 45 -9.07 -16.73 10.24
C ASP A 45 -8.69 -17.50 8.98
N TRP A 46 -9.17 -17.04 7.81
CA TRP A 46 -8.76 -17.61 6.53
C TRP A 46 -7.25 -17.45 6.29
N LEU A 47 -6.69 -16.25 6.53
CA LEU A 47 -5.25 -16.01 6.40
C LEU A 47 -4.43 -16.89 7.34
N GLN A 48 -4.85 -17.06 8.59
CA GLN A 48 -4.17 -17.93 9.56
C GLN A 48 -4.22 -19.40 9.13
N LYS A 49 -5.40 -19.90 8.72
CA LYS A 49 -5.57 -21.28 8.22
C LYS A 49 -4.71 -21.58 6.99
N ASN A 50 -4.47 -20.58 6.16
CA ASN A 50 -3.63 -20.71 4.95
C ASN A 50 -2.16 -20.34 5.17
N HIS A 51 -1.74 -20.05 6.41
CA HIS A 51 -0.37 -19.63 6.74
C HIS A 51 0.09 -18.35 6.01
N LEU A 52 -0.86 -17.44 5.73
CA LEU A 52 -0.62 -16.17 5.05
C LEU A 52 -0.65 -14.96 5.99
N TYR A 53 -1.03 -15.15 7.26
CA TYR A 53 -1.04 -14.07 8.25
C TYR A 53 0.38 -13.74 8.76
N SER A 54 0.75 -12.45 8.73
CA SER A 54 2.02 -11.97 9.28
C SER A 54 1.87 -10.56 9.85
N GLU A 55 1.84 -10.47 11.18
CA GLU A 55 1.76 -9.19 11.90
C GLU A 55 2.99 -8.29 11.62
N VAL A 56 4.16 -8.91 11.39
CA VAL A 56 5.38 -8.18 10.99
C VAL A 56 5.16 -7.48 9.65
N MET A 57 4.57 -8.18 8.68
CA MET A 57 4.29 -7.63 7.35
C MET A 57 3.23 -6.53 7.42
N GLU A 58 2.16 -6.71 8.20
CA GLU A 58 1.12 -5.68 8.41
C GLU A 58 1.73 -4.38 8.96
N ARG A 59 2.61 -4.49 9.97
CA ARG A 59 3.32 -3.33 10.53
C ARG A 59 4.26 -2.69 9.51
N GLN A 60 4.97 -3.48 8.71
CA GLN A 60 5.86 -2.96 7.67
C GLN A 60 5.09 -2.14 6.63
N VAL A 61 4.00 -2.70 6.08
CA VAL A 61 3.16 -2.00 5.10
C VAL A 61 2.53 -0.74 5.69
N SER A 62 2.05 -0.81 6.94
CA SER A 62 1.53 0.36 7.65
C SER A 62 2.54 1.49 7.79
N ARG A 63 3.83 1.16 8.04
CA ARG A 63 4.90 2.16 8.10
C ARG A 63 5.20 2.77 6.74
N MET A 64 5.20 1.97 5.66
CA MET A 64 5.40 2.47 4.30
C MET A 64 4.32 3.48 3.91
N LEU A 65 3.05 3.17 4.21
CA LEU A 65 1.92 4.07 3.96
C LEU A 65 2.01 5.36 4.77
N ARG A 66 2.40 5.28 6.05
CA ARG A 66 2.63 6.49 6.88
C ARG A 66 3.75 7.35 6.34
N ALA A 67 4.90 6.75 6.01
CA ALA A 67 6.04 7.47 5.44
C ALA A 67 5.67 8.19 4.12
N TYR A 68 4.87 7.55 3.27
CA TYR A 68 4.33 8.19 2.07
C TYR A 68 3.42 9.38 2.40
N GLY A 69 2.50 9.22 3.36
CA GLY A 69 1.62 10.28 3.83
C GLY A 69 2.39 11.48 4.39
N ASP A 70 3.39 11.22 5.24
CA ASP A 70 4.27 12.24 5.81
C ASP A 70 5.03 12.99 4.71
N SER A 71 5.59 12.26 3.74
CA SER A 71 6.29 12.86 2.59
C SER A 71 5.38 13.77 1.76
N ARG A 72 4.12 13.37 1.54
CA ARG A 72 3.12 14.18 0.83
C ARG A 72 2.76 15.45 1.61
N ALA A 73 2.56 15.36 2.92
CA ALA A 73 2.25 16.51 3.77
C ALA A 73 3.38 17.54 3.82
N ILE A 74 4.63 17.06 3.86
CA ILE A 74 5.83 17.89 3.77
C ILE A 74 5.87 18.60 2.41
N ALA A 75 5.71 17.87 1.30
CA ALA A 75 5.72 18.43 -0.04
C ALA A 75 4.64 19.53 -0.23
N SER A 76 3.41 19.30 0.21
CA SER A 76 2.34 20.30 0.12
C SER A 76 2.60 21.55 0.96
N SER A 77 3.36 21.43 2.06
CA SER A 77 3.71 22.58 2.90
C SER A 77 4.68 23.54 2.20
N PHE A 78 5.47 23.05 1.24
CA PHE A 78 6.36 23.87 0.41
C PHE A 78 5.65 24.52 -0.78
N GLU A 79 4.61 23.88 -1.33
CA GLU A 79 3.82 24.42 -2.45
C GLU A 79 2.98 25.64 -2.06
N VAL A 80 2.57 25.76 -0.79
CA VAL A 80 1.76 26.90 -0.29
C VAL A 80 2.63 28.12 0.06
N ALA A 81 3.94 27.94 0.23
CA ALA A 81 4.86 28.98 0.69
C ALA A 81 5.62 29.71 -0.43
N GLY A 82 5.44 29.32 -1.70
CA GLY A 82 6.08 29.93 -2.88
C GLY A 82 5.05 30.55 -3.83
#